data_AF-A0A1T4SJM9-F1
#
_entry.id   AF-A0A1T4SJM9-F1
#
_cell.length_a   1.000
_cell.length_b   1.000
_cell.length_c   1.000
_cell.angle_alpha   90.00
_cell.angle_beta   90.00
_cell.angle_gamma   90.00
#
_symmetry.space_group_name_H-M   'P 1'
#
loop_
_entity.id
_entity.type
_entity.pdbx_description
1 polymer ?
#
loop_
_entity_poly.entity_id
_entity_poly.type
_entity_poly.pdbx_seq_one_letter_code
_entity_poly.pdbx_strand_id
1 'polypeptide(L)'
;MNEWGTPPWRDLDEYGYYNGWSDDRWRWEFLRRRPEYRAEFEALAAPYRAEFVWSPKIALAEAVVSGLIVPKEELAIFSDEEMTRLAAIAFSDPEGPGFTVSAADPGKYGLYSLLNPAIGDQELWLKFEEYDGFNFFVDDERDEGQLAVTFDLRMPIDLQLQKAREYLLDEQYRYQNPDDEDAPIKKERERRNGRIEALRAIDAKEQEPAIVLREMGEVLWPGQEKAPSRAAEAYARGCRLRDRCRA
;
A
#
# COMPACT_ATOMS: atom_id res chain seq x y z
N MET A 1 11.34 1.91 15.37
CA MET A 1 11.06 2.07 13.92
C MET A 1 12.27 2.73 13.26
N ASN A 2 12.60 2.41 12.00
CA ASN A 2 13.66 3.13 11.27
C ASN A 2 13.12 4.43 10.64
N GLU A 3 13.98 5.18 9.94
CA GLU A 3 13.63 6.44 9.25
C GLU A 3 12.50 6.28 8.21
N TRP A 4 12.27 5.05 7.72
CA TRP A 4 11.22 4.71 6.75
C TRP A 4 9.98 4.11 7.42
N GLY A 5 9.82 4.28 8.73
CA GLY A 5 8.67 3.75 9.45
C GLY A 5 8.49 2.23 9.30
N THR A 6 9.59 1.48 9.08
CA THR A 6 9.52 0.02 9.09
C THR A 6 9.56 -0.48 10.54
N PRO A 7 8.62 -1.36 10.92
CA PRO A 7 8.64 -2.01 12.23
C PRO A 7 9.95 -2.76 12.48
N PRO A 8 10.41 -2.90 13.73
CA PRO A 8 11.52 -3.79 14.06
C PRO A 8 11.22 -5.22 13.60
N TRP A 9 12.00 -5.77 12.68
CA TRP A 9 11.67 -7.07 12.06
C TRP A 9 11.62 -8.24 13.05
N ARG A 10 12.27 -8.09 14.21
CA ARG A 10 12.29 -9.09 15.30
C ARG A 10 10.98 -9.11 16.09
N ASP A 11 10.20 -8.03 16.06
CA ASP A 11 8.95 -7.89 16.78
C ASP A 11 7.77 -8.03 15.82
N LEU A 12 6.96 -9.08 16.01
CA LEU A 12 5.81 -9.34 15.15
C LEU A 12 4.65 -8.39 15.46
N ASP A 13 4.51 -7.97 16.72
CA ASP A 13 3.35 -7.20 17.18
C ASP A 13 3.41 -5.74 16.68
N GLU A 14 4.62 -5.23 16.43
CA GLU A 14 4.87 -3.91 15.83
C GLU A 14 4.38 -3.79 14.37
N TYR A 15 4.03 -4.90 13.70
CA TYR A 15 3.37 -4.87 12.39
C TYR A 15 1.84 -4.66 12.49
N GLY A 16 1.26 -4.65 13.70
CA GLY A 16 -0.17 -4.46 13.91
C GLY A 16 -1.03 -5.64 13.44
N TYR A 17 -2.30 -5.38 13.09
CA TYR A 17 -3.27 -6.41 12.72
C TYR A 17 -3.10 -6.90 11.27
N TYR A 18 -1.93 -7.45 10.95
CA TYR A 18 -1.57 -7.85 9.58
C TYR A 18 -2.43 -8.99 9.01
N ASN A 19 -3.11 -9.77 9.87
CA ASN A 19 -4.05 -10.81 9.45
C ASN A 19 -5.31 -10.23 8.78
N GLY A 20 -5.64 -8.97 9.06
CA GLY A 20 -6.77 -8.26 8.45
C GLY A 20 -6.40 -7.40 7.25
N TRP A 21 -5.12 -7.34 6.86
CA TRP A 21 -4.68 -6.49 5.76
C TRP A 21 -5.28 -6.91 4.41
N SER A 22 -5.78 -5.92 3.69
CA SER A 22 -6.19 -6.04 2.29
C SER A 22 -5.01 -6.40 1.38
N ASP A 23 -5.29 -6.87 0.17
CA ASP A 23 -4.23 -7.16 -0.81
C ASP A 23 -3.48 -5.88 -1.24
N ASP A 24 -4.20 -4.75 -1.35
CA ASP A 24 -3.61 -3.44 -1.59
C ASP A 24 -2.72 -2.99 -0.44
N ARG A 25 -3.12 -3.26 0.81
CA ARG A 25 -2.26 -3.03 1.97
C ARG A 25 -0.97 -3.85 1.90
N TRP A 26 -1.06 -5.12 1.53
CA TRP A 26 0.14 -5.95 1.33
C TRP A 26 1.03 -5.40 0.21
N ARG A 27 0.45 -5.04 -0.94
CA ARG A 27 1.18 -4.41 -2.06
C ARG A 27 1.90 -3.16 -1.61
N TRP A 28 1.23 -2.30 -0.84
CA TRP A 28 1.82 -1.09 -0.28
C TRP A 28 3.03 -1.38 0.63
N GLU A 29 2.88 -2.29 1.59
CA GLU A 29 3.99 -2.62 2.50
C GLU A 29 5.22 -3.15 1.74
N PHE A 30 5.02 -3.96 0.71
CA PHE A 30 6.14 -4.38 -0.14
C PHE A 30 6.69 -3.22 -0.99
N LEU A 31 5.83 -2.43 -1.64
CA LEU A 31 6.22 -1.31 -2.50
C LEU A 31 7.04 -0.25 -1.76
N ARG A 32 6.61 0.19 -0.57
CA ARG A 32 7.28 1.24 0.20
C ARG A 32 8.69 0.86 0.69
N ARG A 33 9.08 -0.42 0.55
CA ARG A 33 10.43 -0.96 0.83
C ARG A 33 11.34 -0.98 -0.40
N ARG A 34 10.88 -0.51 -1.56
CA ARG A 34 11.73 -0.35 -2.75
C ARG A 34 12.61 0.90 -2.61
N PRO A 35 13.95 0.77 -2.65
CA PRO A 35 14.84 1.93 -2.60
C PRO A 35 14.52 2.97 -3.67
N GLU A 36 14.17 2.52 -4.88
CA GLU A 36 13.80 3.40 -5.99
C GLU A 36 12.48 4.14 -5.77
N TYR A 37 11.51 3.55 -5.07
CA TYR A 37 10.25 4.23 -4.72
C TYR A 37 10.51 5.35 -3.71
N ARG A 38 11.29 5.04 -2.67
CA ARG A 38 11.68 6.02 -1.65
C ARG A 38 12.47 7.17 -2.25
N ALA A 39 13.46 6.89 -3.08
CA ALA A 39 14.27 7.92 -3.73
C ALA A 39 13.42 8.84 -4.63
N GLU A 40 12.46 8.28 -5.37
CA GLU A 40 11.56 9.08 -6.21
C GLU A 40 10.59 9.93 -5.39
N PHE A 41 9.97 9.36 -4.36
CA PHE A 41 9.14 10.12 -3.43
C PHE A 41 9.92 11.26 -2.79
N GLU A 42 11.12 10.99 -2.26
CA GLU A 42 11.99 12.01 -1.65
C GLU A 42 12.30 13.15 -2.61
N ALA A 43 12.66 12.83 -3.86
CA ALA A 43 12.96 13.83 -4.87
C ALA A 43 11.74 14.72 -5.19
N LEU A 44 10.54 14.13 -5.25
CA LEU A 44 9.30 14.85 -5.55
C LEU A 44 8.74 15.61 -4.34
N ALA A 45 8.99 15.13 -3.12
CA ALA A 45 8.56 15.75 -1.87
C ALA A 45 9.49 16.90 -1.41
N ALA A 46 10.74 16.92 -1.86
CA ALA A 46 11.74 17.92 -1.46
C ALA A 46 11.30 19.39 -1.63
N PRO A 47 10.63 19.80 -2.71
CA PRO A 47 10.11 21.18 -2.84
C PRO A 47 9.09 21.52 -1.75
N TYR A 48 8.21 20.58 -1.42
CA TYR A 48 7.19 20.75 -0.38
C TYR A 48 7.84 20.91 0.99
N ARG A 49 8.86 20.11 1.32
CA ARG A 49 9.64 20.25 2.58
C ARG A 49 10.32 21.60 2.72
N ALA A 50 10.83 22.17 1.62
CA ALA A 50 11.51 23.45 1.64
C ALA A 50 10.56 24.63 1.88
N GLU A 51 9.31 24.51 1.42
CA GLU A 51 8.28 25.54 1.54
C GLU A 51 7.41 25.37 2.79
N PHE A 52 7.37 24.17 3.36
CA PHE A 52 6.53 23.85 4.49
C PHE A 52 7.07 24.44 5.80
N VAL A 53 6.33 25.40 6.36
CA VAL A 53 6.62 25.99 7.67
C VAL A 53 5.50 25.58 8.62
N TRP A 54 5.78 24.59 9.48
CA TRP A 54 4.84 24.19 10.52
C TRP A 54 4.52 25.38 11.44
N SER A 55 3.24 25.53 11.78
CA SER A 55 2.79 26.54 12.73
C SER A 55 1.73 25.95 13.65
N PRO A 56 1.58 26.48 14.88
CA PRO A 56 0.53 26.04 15.81
C PRO A 56 -0.89 26.10 15.22
N LYS A 57 -1.12 27.00 14.26
CA LYS A 57 -2.41 27.13 13.55
C LYS A 57 -2.70 25.94 12.62
N ILE A 58 -1.67 25.38 11.98
CA ILE A 58 -1.79 24.22 11.09
C ILE A 58 -2.14 22.97 11.91
N ALA A 59 -1.45 22.76 13.03
CA ALA A 59 -1.74 21.68 13.98
C ALA A 59 -3.20 21.73 14.49
N LEU A 60 -3.68 22.93 14.79
CA LEU A 60 -5.04 23.15 15.27
C LEU A 60 -6.09 22.86 14.18
N ALA A 61 -5.82 23.23 12.92
CA ALA A 61 -6.71 22.92 11.80
C ALA A 61 -6.75 21.42 11.47
N GLU A 62 -5.60 20.74 11.51
CA GLU A 62 -5.53 19.28 11.34
C GLU A 62 -6.37 18.56 12.39
N ALA A 63 -6.25 18.94 13.67
CA ALA A 63 -7.02 18.34 14.75
C ALA A 63 -8.53 18.43 14.51
N VAL A 64 -9.00 19.56 14.00
CA VAL A 64 -10.43 19.78 13.70
C VAL A 64 -10.91 18.91 12.54
N VAL A 65 -10.14 18.82 11.45
CA VAL A 65 -10.50 18.01 10.28
C VAL A 65 -10.48 16.51 10.62
N SER A 66 -9.52 16.08 11.44
CA SER A 66 -9.45 14.72 11.96
C SER A 66 -10.50 14.40 13.03
N GLY A 67 -11.43 15.33 13.32
CA GLY A 67 -12.55 15.11 14.22
C GLY A 67 -12.16 15.09 15.71
N LEU A 68 -10.98 15.60 16.07
CA LEU A 68 -10.60 15.77 17.47
C LEU A 68 -11.42 16.90 18.10
N ILE A 69 -11.76 16.74 19.37
CA ILE A 69 -12.47 17.75 20.13
C ILE A 69 -11.50 18.88 20.44
N VAL A 70 -11.65 19.99 19.72
CA VAL A 70 -10.90 21.23 19.96
C VAL A 70 -11.77 22.21 20.75
N PRO A 71 -11.23 22.88 21.80
CA PRO A 71 -11.97 23.90 22.53
C PRO A 71 -12.56 24.96 21.60
N LYS A 72 -13.82 25.34 21.83
CA LYS A 72 -14.53 26.28 20.94
C LYS A 72 -13.85 27.66 20.91
N GLU A 73 -13.19 28.03 21.99
CA GLU A 73 -12.42 29.28 22.12
C GLU A 73 -11.19 29.29 21.21
N GLU A 74 -10.59 28.14 20.96
CA GLU A 74 -9.46 27.97 20.02
C GLU A 74 -9.91 27.90 18.57
N LEU A 75 -11.16 27.50 18.31
CA LEU A 75 -11.77 27.53 16.98
C LEU A 75 -12.24 28.93 16.56
N ALA A 76 -12.69 29.73 17.52
CA ALA A 76 -13.26 31.06 17.27
C ALA A 76 -12.25 32.08 16.71
N ILE A 77 -10.96 31.76 16.69
CA ILE A 77 -9.89 32.61 16.15
C ILE A 77 -9.69 32.45 14.63
N PHE A 78 -10.36 31.49 14.00
CA PHE A 78 -10.26 31.25 12.55
C PHE A 78 -11.59 31.47 11.87
N SER A 79 -11.54 32.09 10.69
CA SER A 79 -12.64 32.02 9.73
C SER A 79 -12.73 30.63 9.06
N ASP A 80 -13.89 30.27 8.50
CA ASP A 80 -14.06 29.03 7.74
C ASP A 80 -13.08 28.93 6.55
N GLU A 81 -12.76 30.06 5.92
CA GLU A 81 -11.77 30.16 4.84
C GLU A 81 -10.35 29.88 5.34
N GLU A 82 -9.97 30.43 6.50
CA GLU A 82 -8.68 30.13 7.12
C GLU A 82 -8.58 28.66 7.56
N MET A 83 -9.65 28.08 8.10
CA MET A 83 -9.70 26.67 8.45
C MET A 83 -9.51 25.77 7.23
N THR A 84 -10.19 26.07 6.13
CA THR A 84 -10.05 25.34 4.86
C THR A 84 -8.62 25.45 4.32
N ARG A 85 -8.03 26.65 4.36
CA ARG A 85 -6.65 26.89 3.93
C ARG A 85 -5.64 26.15 4.81
N LEU A 86 -5.78 26.20 6.13
CA LEU A 86 -4.87 25.55 7.07
C LEU A 86 -5.00 24.02 7.00
N ALA A 87 -6.21 23.50 6.78
CA ALA A 87 -6.44 22.09 6.48
C ALA A 87 -5.71 21.67 5.20
N ALA A 88 -5.84 22.44 4.11
CA ALA A 88 -5.11 22.16 2.87
C ALA A 88 -3.59 22.17 3.07
N ILE A 89 -3.08 23.07 3.93
CA ILE A 89 -1.66 23.08 4.31
C ILE A 89 -1.30 21.85 5.16
N ALA A 90 -2.12 21.43 6.11
CA ALA A 90 -1.88 20.21 6.90
C ALA A 90 -1.80 18.95 6.01
N PHE A 91 -2.68 18.83 5.00
CA PHE A 91 -2.58 17.77 3.99
C PHE A 91 -1.41 17.94 3.01
N SER A 92 -0.71 19.08 3.08
CA SER A 92 0.53 19.34 2.34
C SER A 92 1.78 19.06 3.18
N ASP A 93 1.65 18.55 4.42
CA ASP A 93 2.80 18.13 5.22
C ASP A 93 3.44 16.88 4.60
N PRO A 94 4.67 16.97 4.03
CA PRO A 94 5.32 15.84 3.41
C PRO A 94 5.57 14.68 4.38
N GLU A 95 5.60 14.93 5.69
CA GLU A 95 5.78 13.93 6.75
C GLU A 95 4.46 13.45 7.36
N GLY A 96 3.32 14.01 6.92
CA GLY A 96 1.99 13.72 7.45
C GLY A 96 1.25 12.61 6.69
N PRO A 97 0.29 11.93 7.35
CA PRO A 97 -0.57 10.96 6.67
C PRO A 97 -1.44 11.64 5.61
N GLY A 98 -1.60 10.98 4.46
CA GLY A 98 -2.43 11.48 3.36
C GLY A 98 -1.72 12.44 2.40
N PHE A 99 -0.50 12.89 2.73
CA PHE A 99 0.32 13.58 1.75
C PHE A 99 0.74 12.63 0.63
N THR A 100 0.58 13.11 -0.61
CA THR A 100 1.00 12.40 -1.80
C THR A 100 1.65 13.35 -2.79
N VAL A 101 2.52 12.80 -3.65
CA VAL A 101 3.12 13.54 -4.77
C VAL A 101 2.73 12.87 -6.07
N SER A 102 2.46 13.63 -7.12
CA SER A 102 2.10 13.04 -8.42
C SER A 102 3.25 12.19 -8.97
N ALA A 103 2.96 10.94 -9.33
CA ALA A 103 3.95 10.04 -9.91
C ALA A 103 4.35 10.54 -11.31
N ALA A 104 5.64 10.53 -11.63
CA ALA A 104 6.11 10.91 -12.97
C ALA A 104 5.66 9.90 -14.04
N ASP A 105 5.55 8.63 -13.65
CA ASP A 105 5.06 7.53 -14.47
C ASP A 105 4.13 6.63 -13.61
N PRO A 106 2.80 6.83 -13.68
CA PRO A 106 1.85 6.03 -12.92
C PRO A 106 1.96 4.52 -13.16
N GLY A 107 2.39 4.11 -14.36
CA GLY A 107 2.56 2.69 -14.72
C GLY A 107 3.75 2.04 -14.02
N LYS A 108 4.72 2.81 -13.51
CA LYS A 108 5.90 2.25 -12.83
C LYS A 108 5.53 1.50 -11.53
N TYR A 109 4.51 1.97 -10.82
CA TYR A 109 4.10 1.47 -9.51
C TYR A 109 2.62 1.12 -9.39
N GLY A 110 1.80 1.40 -10.42
CA GLY A 110 0.36 1.19 -10.38
C GLY A 110 -0.36 2.23 -9.51
N LEU A 111 0.20 3.43 -9.43
CA LEU A 111 -0.28 4.52 -8.57
C LEU A 111 -0.14 5.85 -9.31
N TYR A 112 -1.22 6.64 -9.34
CA TYR A 112 -1.19 8.00 -9.89
C TYR A 112 -0.39 8.97 -9.01
N SER A 113 -0.39 8.73 -7.70
CA SER A 113 0.34 9.53 -6.72
C SER A 113 1.13 8.62 -5.80
N LEU A 114 2.36 9.02 -5.49
CA LEU A 114 3.22 8.35 -4.54
C LEU A 114 2.84 8.79 -3.13
N LEU A 115 2.62 7.81 -2.27
CA LEU A 115 2.34 7.97 -0.86
C LEU A 115 3.65 8.06 -0.08
N ASN A 116 3.62 8.69 1.09
CA ASN A 116 4.81 8.76 1.94
C ASN A 116 5.22 7.35 2.41
N PRO A 117 6.39 6.83 1.98
CA PRO A 117 6.82 5.48 2.33
C PRO A 117 7.15 5.31 3.81
N ALA A 118 7.34 6.40 4.57
CA ALA A 118 7.58 6.37 6.00
C ALA A 118 6.32 6.08 6.82
N ILE A 119 5.13 6.19 6.23
CA ILE A 119 3.88 5.99 6.94
C ILE A 119 3.27 4.67 6.51
N GLY A 120 3.28 3.71 7.44
CA GLY A 120 2.70 2.41 7.21
C GLY A 120 1.21 2.52 6.92
N ASP A 121 0.43 3.08 7.84
CA ASP A 121 -1.03 3.02 8.01
C ASP A 121 -1.90 3.88 7.05
N GLN A 122 -1.41 4.24 5.85
CA GLN A 122 -2.16 5.08 4.89
C GLN A 122 -3.29 4.37 4.10
N GLU A 123 -3.95 3.37 4.66
CA GLU A 123 -4.85 2.45 3.91
C GLU A 123 -6.07 3.11 3.27
N LEU A 124 -6.60 4.20 3.85
CA LEU A 124 -7.86 4.83 3.43
C LEU A 124 -7.84 5.42 2.00
N TRP A 125 -6.66 5.57 1.39
CA TRP A 125 -6.49 6.23 0.09
C TRP A 125 -5.83 5.32 -0.96
N LEU A 126 -5.48 4.09 -0.59
CA LEU A 126 -4.80 3.15 -1.47
C LEU A 126 -5.81 2.46 -2.38
N LYS A 127 -5.77 2.79 -3.67
CA LYS A 127 -6.26 1.92 -4.73
C LYS A 127 -5.11 1.69 -5.68
N PHE A 128 -4.57 0.47 -5.66
CA PHE A 128 -3.65 0.06 -6.71
C PHE A 128 -4.49 -0.19 -7.95
N GLU A 129 -4.42 0.75 -8.90
CA GLU A 129 -4.92 0.46 -10.23
C GLU A 129 -3.85 -0.40 -10.91
N GLU A 130 -4.08 -1.71 -10.92
CA GLU A 130 -3.35 -2.59 -11.84
C GLU A 130 -3.69 -2.10 -13.25
N TYR A 131 -2.73 -1.41 -13.87
CA TYR A 131 -2.84 -0.99 -15.26
C TYR A 131 -2.62 -2.22 -16.16
N ASP A 132 -3.59 -3.13 -16.13
CA ASP A 132 -3.57 -4.35 -16.93
C ASP A 132 -3.85 -4.08 -18.43
N GLY A 133 -3.91 -2.80 -18.83
CA GLY A 133 -4.14 -2.37 -20.20
C GLY A 133 -5.59 -2.33 -20.62
N PHE A 134 -6.54 -2.59 -19.72
CA PHE A 134 -7.97 -2.43 -19.98
C PHE A 134 -8.65 -1.92 -18.72
N ASN A 135 -9.72 -1.14 -18.93
CA ASN A 135 -10.57 -0.65 -17.85
C ASN A 135 -11.92 -1.36 -17.92
N PHE A 136 -12.41 -1.81 -16.76
CA PHE A 136 -13.81 -2.17 -16.60
C PHE A 136 -14.59 -0.93 -16.21
N PHE A 137 -15.66 -0.66 -16.94
CA PHE A 137 -16.69 0.25 -16.47
C PHE A 137 -17.85 -0.62 -16.03
N VAL A 138 -18.29 -0.48 -14.79
CA VAL A 138 -19.66 -0.82 -14.43
C VAL A 138 -20.48 0.37 -14.92
N ASP A 139 -21.11 0.20 -16.07
CA ASP A 139 -22.01 1.21 -16.61
C ASP A 139 -23.41 0.85 -16.10
N ASP A 140 -24.05 1.80 -15.42
CA ASP A 140 -25.34 1.60 -14.73
C ASP A 140 -26.48 1.30 -15.72
N GLU A 141 -26.26 1.47 -17.03
CA GLU A 141 -27.27 1.23 -18.08
C GLU A 141 -27.21 -0.18 -18.72
N ARG A 142 -26.46 -1.13 -18.14
CA ARG A 142 -26.35 -2.48 -18.74
C ARG A 142 -27.36 -3.48 -18.19
N ASP A 143 -27.79 -4.39 -19.06
CA ASP A 143 -28.61 -5.54 -18.67
C ASP A 143 -27.86 -6.43 -17.68
N GLU A 144 -28.60 -7.06 -16.75
CA GLU A 144 -28.06 -8.05 -15.82
C GLU A 144 -27.24 -9.13 -16.56
N GLY A 145 -26.02 -9.39 -16.08
CA GLY A 145 -25.12 -10.39 -16.65
C GLY A 145 -24.24 -9.92 -17.82
N GLN A 146 -24.24 -8.62 -18.15
CA GLN A 146 -23.33 -8.05 -19.15
C GLN A 146 -22.17 -7.27 -18.51
N LEU A 147 -20.97 -7.42 -19.08
CA LEU A 147 -19.78 -6.67 -18.73
C LEU A 147 -19.17 -6.10 -20.01
N ALA A 148 -18.95 -4.79 -20.07
CA ALA A 148 -18.17 -4.16 -21.11
C ALA A 148 -16.76 -3.87 -20.61
N VAL A 149 -15.83 -4.06 -21.54
CA VAL A 149 -14.40 -3.97 -21.32
C VAL A 149 -13.87 -2.96 -22.33
N THR A 150 -13.07 -2.00 -21.88
CA THR A 150 -12.38 -1.06 -22.77
C THR A 150 -10.91 -1.43 -22.87
N PHE A 151 -10.44 -1.67 -24.09
CA PHE A 151 -9.05 -2.03 -24.36
C PHE A 151 -8.17 -0.81 -24.63
N ASP A 152 -6.95 -0.79 -24.10
CA ASP A 152 -5.91 0.16 -24.47
C ASP A 152 -5.30 -0.24 -25.83
N LEU A 153 -5.49 0.60 -26.83
CA LEU A 153 -4.96 0.38 -28.19
C LEU A 153 -3.42 0.40 -28.25
N ARG A 154 -2.74 0.84 -27.20
CA ARG A 154 -1.28 0.84 -27.11
C ARG A 154 -0.71 -0.50 -26.63
N MET A 155 -1.55 -1.42 -26.17
CA MET A 155 -1.13 -2.72 -25.63
C MET A 155 -1.49 -3.89 -26.56
N PRO A 156 -0.73 -5.00 -26.54
CA PRO A 156 -1.07 -6.19 -27.31
C PRO A 156 -2.46 -6.73 -26.93
N ILE A 157 -3.33 -6.95 -27.93
CA ILE A 157 -4.71 -7.38 -27.69
C ILE A 157 -4.80 -8.75 -27.00
N ASP A 158 -3.88 -9.67 -27.29
CA ASP A 158 -3.88 -11.01 -26.70
C ASP A 158 -3.69 -11.00 -25.18
N LEU A 159 -2.82 -10.10 -24.68
CA LEU A 159 -2.60 -9.92 -23.24
C LEU A 159 -3.87 -9.42 -22.56
N GLN A 160 -4.53 -8.43 -23.18
CA GLN A 160 -5.75 -7.84 -22.64
C GLN A 160 -6.92 -8.84 -22.65
N LEU A 161 -7.06 -9.64 -23.72
CA LEU A 161 -8.07 -10.70 -23.80
C LEU A 161 -7.87 -11.80 -22.76
N GLN A 162 -6.61 -12.21 -22.51
CA GLN A 162 -6.31 -13.19 -21.47
C GLN A 162 -6.78 -12.69 -20.10
N LYS A 163 -6.41 -11.46 -19.76
CA LYS A 163 -6.75 -10.85 -18.47
C LYS A 163 -8.25 -10.59 -18.31
N ALA A 164 -8.91 -10.08 -19.34
CA ALA A 164 -10.38 -9.93 -19.36
C ALA A 164 -11.09 -11.26 -19.13
N ARG A 165 -10.57 -12.37 -19.69
CA ARG A 165 -11.09 -13.71 -19.47
C ARG A 165 -10.88 -14.18 -18.02
N GLU A 166 -9.70 -13.97 -17.47
CA GLU A 166 -9.39 -14.32 -16.08
C GLU A 166 -10.34 -13.58 -15.11
N TYR A 167 -10.55 -12.29 -15.34
CA TYR A 167 -11.49 -11.48 -14.55
C TYR A 167 -12.93 -11.95 -14.68
N LEU A 168 -13.41 -12.19 -15.92
CA LEU A 168 -14.78 -12.66 -16.14
C LEU A 168 -15.05 -14.00 -15.45
N LEU A 169 -14.06 -14.90 -15.44
CA LEU A 169 -14.18 -16.18 -14.72
C LEU A 169 -14.28 -15.97 -13.21
N ASP A 170 -13.53 -15.01 -12.64
CA ASP A 170 -13.60 -14.66 -11.22
C ASP A 170 -14.97 -14.08 -10.86
N GLU A 171 -15.49 -13.15 -11.66
CA GLU A 171 -16.83 -12.57 -11.48
C GLU A 171 -17.94 -13.62 -11.63
N GLN A 172 -17.92 -14.42 -12.70
CA GLN A 172 -18.89 -15.51 -12.89
C GLN A 172 -18.92 -16.46 -11.71
N TYR A 173 -17.74 -16.76 -11.17
CA TYR A 173 -17.63 -17.61 -10.01
C TYR A 173 -18.28 -16.96 -8.77
N ARG A 174 -18.00 -15.68 -8.49
CA ARG A 174 -18.61 -14.92 -7.37
C ARG A 174 -20.14 -14.89 -7.48
N TYR A 175 -20.66 -14.63 -8.68
CA TYR A 175 -22.11 -14.62 -8.94
C TYR A 175 -22.77 -15.99 -8.73
N GLN A 176 -22.10 -17.07 -9.09
CA GLN A 176 -22.66 -18.43 -8.96
C GLN A 176 -22.65 -18.95 -7.51
N ASN A 177 -21.80 -18.39 -6.66
CA ASN A 177 -21.60 -18.88 -5.29
C ASN A 177 -21.62 -17.72 -4.29
N PRO A 178 -22.73 -16.94 -4.21
CA PRO A 178 -22.78 -15.72 -3.41
C PRO A 178 -22.65 -15.98 -1.89
N ASP A 179 -23.04 -17.17 -1.43
CA ASP A 179 -23.00 -17.59 -0.02
C ASP A 179 -21.77 -18.47 0.32
N ASP A 180 -20.95 -18.80 -0.67
CA ASP A 180 -19.73 -19.59 -0.44
C ASP A 180 -18.60 -18.64 -0.02
N GLU A 181 -18.49 -18.40 1.29
CA GLU A 181 -17.38 -17.64 1.88
C GLU A 181 -15.99 -18.34 1.69
N ASP A 182 -15.96 -19.60 1.21
CA ASP A 182 -14.73 -20.40 1.03
C ASP A 182 -14.25 -20.50 -0.43
N ALA A 183 -15.00 -19.91 -1.33
CA ALA A 183 -14.88 -19.89 -2.78
C ALA A 183 -13.86 -18.82 -3.23
N PRO A 184 -13.03 -19.03 -4.29
CA PRO A 184 -11.58 -18.73 -4.50
C PRO A 184 -10.72 -18.07 -3.39
N ILE A 185 -11.33 -17.56 -2.33
CA ILE A 185 -10.79 -17.12 -1.05
C ILE A 185 -9.81 -18.14 -0.48
N LYS A 186 -9.97 -19.46 -0.71
CA LYS A 186 -8.95 -20.47 -0.35
C LYS A 186 -7.61 -20.29 -1.09
N LYS A 187 -7.62 -20.05 -2.40
CA LYS A 187 -6.37 -19.77 -3.15
C LYS A 187 -5.77 -18.44 -2.73
N GLU A 188 -6.59 -17.47 -2.36
CA GLU A 188 -6.13 -16.17 -1.88
C GLU A 188 -5.56 -16.23 -0.45
N ARG A 189 -6.18 -16.99 0.46
CA ARG A 189 -5.65 -17.29 1.80
C ARG A 189 -4.32 -18.05 1.72
N GLU A 190 -4.18 -19.01 0.81
CA GLU A 190 -2.89 -19.67 0.52
C GLU A 190 -1.85 -18.70 -0.05
N ARG A 191 -2.25 -17.73 -0.89
CA ARG A 191 -1.37 -16.63 -1.37
C ARG A 191 -0.96 -15.68 -0.23
N ARG A 192 -1.79 -15.52 0.80
CA ARG A 192 -1.53 -14.69 1.99
C ARG A 192 -0.65 -15.37 3.03
N ASN A 193 -0.70 -16.70 3.15
CA ASN A 193 0.20 -17.47 4.02
C ASN A 193 1.67 -17.16 3.69
N GLY A 194 2.45 -16.70 4.66
CA GLY A 194 3.88 -16.40 4.47
C GLY A 194 4.21 -14.96 4.06
N ARG A 195 3.22 -14.07 3.86
CA ARG A 195 3.49 -12.66 3.47
C ARG A 195 4.17 -11.89 4.61
N ILE A 196 3.72 -12.08 5.85
CA ILE A 196 4.33 -11.40 7.00
C ILE A 196 5.77 -11.86 7.21
N GLU A 197 6.05 -13.15 7.10
CA GLU A 197 7.42 -13.68 7.23
C GLU A 197 8.30 -13.23 6.06
N ALA A 198 7.75 -13.13 4.85
CA ALA A 198 8.46 -12.56 3.70
C ALA A 198 8.80 -11.08 3.91
N LEU A 199 7.87 -10.29 4.45
CA LEU A 199 8.07 -8.87 4.78
C LEU A 199 9.16 -8.71 5.85
N ARG A 200 9.04 -9.44 6.96
CA ARG A 200 10.03 -9.46 8.05
C ARG A 200 11.41 -9.91 7.59
N ALA A 201 11.49 -10.86 6.65
CA ALA A 201 12.76 -11.31 6.10
C ALA A 201 13.46 -10.22 5.25
N ILE A 202 12.71 -9.40 4.50
CA ILE A 202 13.26 -8.22 3.81
C ILE A 202 13.75 -7.20 4.84
N ASP A 203 12.91 -6.89 5.83
CA ASP A 203 13.23 -5.91 6.87
C ASP A 203 14.47 -6.32 7.68
N ALA A 204 14.65 -7.62 7.93
CA ALA A 204 15.86 -8.16 8.55
C ALA A 204 17.12 -7.83 7.74
N LYS A 205 17.08 -8.00 6.42
CA LYS A 205 18.22 -7.67 5.53
C LYS A 205 18.46 -6.19 5.38
N GLU A 206 17.42 -5.38 5.48
CA GLU A 206 17.53 -3.92 5.40
C GLU A 206 18.08 -3.32 6.69
N GLN A 207 17.54 -3.75 7.84
CA GLN A 207 17.91 -3.24 9.16
C GLN A 207 19.22 -3.85 9.70
N GLU A 208 19.52 -5.10 9.34
CA GLU A 208 20.74 -5.81 9.75
C GLU A 208 21.42 -6.46 8.53
N PRO A 209 22.11 -5.71 7.65
CA PRO A 209 22.68 -6.26 6.40
C PRO A 209 23.61 -7.47 6.58
N ALA A 210 24.29 -7.54 7.73
CA ALA A 210 25.19 -8.63 8.09
C ALA A 210 24.49 -9.90 8.60
N ILE A 211 23.17 -9.88 8.85
CA ILE A 211 22.46 -11.01 9.42
C ILE A 211 22.55 -12.24 8.53
N VAL A 212 22.94 -13.38 9.11
CA VAL A 212 22.98 -14.64 8.38
C VAL A 212 21.62 -15.33 8.41
N LEU A 213 21.34 -16.15 7.39
CA LEU A 213 20.04 -16.84 7.25
C LEU A 213 19.68 -17.70 8.45
N ARG A 214 20.68 -18.26 9.13
CA ARG A 214 20.47 -19.03 10.36
C ARG A 214 19.88 -18.18 11.48
N GLU A 215 20.45 -17.01 11.75
CA GLU A 215 19.98 -16.11 12.80
C GLU A 215 18.61 -15.54 12.48
N MET A 216 18.38 -15.18 11.22
CA MET A 216 17.04 -14.77 10.75
C MET A 216 16.02 -15.89 10.94
N GLY A 217 16.40 -17.13 10.61
CA GLY A 217 15.57 -18.32 10.79
C GLY A 217 15.19 -18.56 12.25
N GLU A 218 16.13 -18.46 13.19
CA GLU A 218 15.86 -18.64 14.63
C GLU A 218 14.85 -17.62 15.17
N VAL A 219 14.83 -16.41 14.63
CA VAL A 219 13.85 -15.38 15.02
C VAL A 219 12.48 -15.65 14.40
N LEU A 220 12.42 -16.00 13.11
CA LEU A 220 11.16 -16.16 12.39
C LEU A 220 10.47 -17.52 12.65
N TRP A 221 11.26 -18.57 12.91
CA TRP A 221 10.79 -19.93 13.18
C TRP A 221 11.62 -20.60 14.28
N PRO A 222 11.51 -20.12 15.53
CA PRO A 222 12.33 -20.60 16.64
C PRO A 222 12.20 -22.12 16.84
N GLY A 223 13.35 -22.80 16.98
CA GLY A 223 13.41 -24.23 17.25
C GLY A 223 13.10 -25.15 16.06
N GLN A 224 12.96 -24.62 14.84
CA GLN A 224 12.75 -25.45 13.66
C GLN A 224 14.07 -25.79 12.96
N GLU A 225 14.33 -27.08 12.75
CA GLU A 225 15.54 -27.57 12.06
C GLU A 225 15.73 -26.95 10.67
N LYS A 226 14.63 -26.71 9.94
CA LYS A 226 14.62 -26.10 8.61
C LYS A 226 14.55 -24.56 8.61
N ALA A 227 14.68 -23.91 9.77
CA ALA A 227 14.55 -22.46 9.88
C ALA A 227 15.47 -21.66 8.93
N PRO A 228 16.76 -22.02 8.72
CA PRO A 228 17.62 -21.28 7.78
C PRO A 228 17.13 -21.34 6.33
N SER A 229 16.65 -22.51 5.88
CA SER A 229 16.11 -22.68 4.53
C SER A 229 14.79 -21.91 4.37
N ARG A 230 13.91 -21.95 5.37
CA ARG A 230 12.66 -21.17 5.37
C ARG A 230 12.93 -19.67 5.32
N ALA A 231 13.96 -19.18 6.02
CA ALA A 231 14.38 -17.78 5.95
C ALA A 231 14.85 -17.38 4.56
N ALA A 232 15.63 -18.24 3.90
CA ALA A 232 16.04 -18.02 2.51
C ALA A 232 14.84 -17.94 1.57
N GLU A 233 13.89 -18.87 1.69
CA GLU A 233 12.67 -18.91 0.90
C GLU A 233 11.77 -17.69 1.13
N ALA A 234 11.59 -17.29 2.39
CA ALA A 234 10.80 -16.11 2.76
C ALA A 234 11.45 -14.82 2.24
N TYR A 235 12.77 -14.66 2.39
CA TYR A 235 13.48 -13.52 1.81
C TYR A 235 13.33 -13.47 0.29
N ALA A 236 13.57 -14.59 -0.40
CA ALA A 236 13.42 -14.67 -1.85
C ALA A 236 11.98 -14.39 -2.30
N ARG A 237 10.98 -14.87 -1.55
CA ARG A 237 9.57 -14.57 -1.78
C ARG A 237 9.28 -13.08 -1.57
N GLY A 238 9.81 -12.48 -0.52
CA GLY A 238 9.67 -11.07 -0.21
C GLY A 238 10.23 -10.21 -1.34
N CYS A 239 11.44 -10.48 -1.81
CA CYS A 239 12.00 -9.80 -2.98
C CYS A 239 11.09 -9.92 -4.20
N ARG A 240 10.57 -11.12 -4.51
CA ARG A 240 9.63 -11.29 -5.64
C ARG A 240 8.33 -10.50 -5.46
N LEU A 241 7.76 -10.46 -4.26
CA LEU A 241 6.53 -9.70 -3.99
C LEU A 241 6.78 -8.19 -4.14
N ARG A 242 7.87 -7.69 -3.56
CA ARG A 242 8.35 -6.32 -3.73
C ARG A 242 8.55 -5.94 -5.19
N ASP A 243 9.21 -6.79 -5.95
CA ASP A 243 9.55 -6.49 -7.34
C ASP A 243 8.35 -6.64 -8.29
N ARG A 244 7.31 -7.38 -7.88
CA ARG A 244 6.03 -7.56 -8.60
C ARG A 244 5.03 -6.41 -8.41
N CYS A 245 5.25 -5.49 -7.46
CA CYS A 245 4.43 -4.28 -7.30
C CYS A 245 4.75 -3.24 -8.40
N ARG A 246 4.78 -3.68 -9.66
CA ARG A 246 4.80 -2.85 -10.86
C ARG A 246 3.39 -2.95 -11.48
N ALA A 247 2.89 -1.86 -12.05
CA ALA A 247 1.65 -1.95 -12.84
C ALA A 247 1.86 -2.86 -14.06
#